data_AF-A0A7L7KPX4-F1
#
_entry.id   AF-A0A7L7KPX4-F1
#
_cell.length_a   1.000
_cell.length_b   1.000
_cell.length_c   1.000
_cell.angle_alpha   90.00
_cell.angle_beta   90.00
_cell.angle_gamma   90.00
#
_symmetry.space_group_name_H-M   'P 1'
#
loop_
_entity.id
_entity.type
_entity.pdbx_description
1 polymer ?
#
loop_
_entity_poly.entity_id
_entity_poly.type
_entity_poly.pdbx_seq_one_letter_code
_entity_poly.pdbx_strand_id
1 'polypeptide(L)'
;MDFYLKNNKGMLIATISYIGTGETKGKDNEVIVHKGSLMKREPIITKKWTDCNWIERSRRDLLNKGVLQEYDQNYYELQTDEVFSSPNRAACIFLGYITTKAWDEIVNSKGKSLREVYK
;
A
#
# COMPACT_ATOMS: atom_id res chain seq x y z
N MET A 1 5.10 -14.24 4.41
CA MET A 1 4.68 -13.90 5.80
C MET A 1 3.84 -12.65 5.69
N ASP A 2 2.64 -12.66 6.25
CA ASP A 2 1.73 -11.54 6.08
C ASP A 2 1.92 -10.46 7.14
N PHE A 3 1.81 -9.23 6.66
CA PHE A 3 1.77 -8.00 7.42
C PHE A 3 0.51 -7.23 7.06
N TYR A 4 0.13 -6.31 7.93
CA TYR A 4 -1.15 -5.64 7.88
C TYR A 4 -0.93 -4.13 7.95
N LEU A 5 -1.51 -3.43 6.99
CA LEU A 5 -1.63 -1.98 7.00
C LEU A 5 -3.01 -1.60 7.53
N LYS A 6 -3.05 -0.69 8.51
CA LYS A 6 -4.30 -0.15 9.05
C LYS A 6 -4.40 1.36 8.77
N ASN A 7 -5.61 1.88 8.66
CA ASN A 7 -5.82 3.32 8.63
C ASN A 7 -5.73 3.92 10.05
N ASN A 8 -5.86 5.24 10.14
CA ASN A 8 -5.87 5.98 11.41
C ASN A 8 -7.02 5.64 12.37
N LYS A 9 -8.05 4.91 11.91
CA LYS A 9 -9.16 4.39 12.72
C LYS A 9 -8.95 2.94 13.15
N GLY A 10 -7.80 2.33 12.82
CA GLY A 10 -7.48 0.94 13.14
C GLY A 10 -8.14 -0.10 12.21
N MET A 11 -8.84 0.34 11.16
CA MET A 11 -9.43 -0.55 10.15
C MET A 11 -8.35 -1.15 9.28
N LEU A 12 -8.42 -2.46 9.02
CA LEU A 12 -7.53 -3.14 8.09
C LEU A 12 -7.73 -2.59 6.67
N ILE A 13 -6.64 -2.19 6.05
CA ILE A 13 -6.60 -1.62 4.70
C ILE A 13 -5.96 -2.58 3.73
N ALA A 14 -4.83 -3.17 4.08
CA ALA A 14 -4.14 -4.07 3.16
C ALA A 14 -3.45 -5.21 3.91
N THR A 15 -3.46 -6.37 3.28
CA THR A 15 -2.60 -7.49 3.66
C THR A 15 -1.41 -7.49 2.70
N ILE A 16 -0.21 -7.53 3.25
CA ILE A 16 1.03 -7.27 2.53
C ILE A 16 2.04 -8.37 2.84
N SER A 17 2.63 -8.96 1.81
CA SER A 17 3.78 -9.84 1.94
C SER A 17 5.05 -9.14 1.49
N TYR A 18 6.07 -9.13 2.34
CA TYR A 18 7.40 -8.64 1.97
C TYR A 18 8.14 -9.72 1.17
N ILE A 19 8.61 -9.37 -0.02
CA ILE A 19 9.31 -10.31 -0.91
C ILE A 19 10.79 -9.95 -1.10
N GLY A 20 11.22 -8.75 -0.66
CA GLY A 20 12.62 -8.35 -0.73
C GLY A 20 13.14 -8.26 -2.17
N THR A 21 14.46 -8.28 -2.36
CA THR A 21 15.09 -8.12 -3.68
C THR A 21 14.92 -9.38 -4.54
N GLY A 22 14.07 -9.30 -5.58
CA GLY A 22 14.26 -10.12 -6.77
C GLY A 22 15.62 -9.84 -7.43
N GLU A 23 16.12 -10.76 -8.26
CA GLU A 23 17.49 -10.79 -8.82
C GLU A 23 17.88 -9.59 -9.70
N THR A 24 17.01 -8.60 -9.90
CA THR A 24 17.29 -7.41 -10.71
C THR A 24 18.02 -6.32 -9.92
N LYS A 25 19.29 -6.10 -10.28
CA LYS A 25 20.20 -5.08 -9.76
C LYS A 25 19.61 -3.67 -9.90
N GLY A 26 19.08 -3.12 -8.80
CA GLY A 26 18.69 -1.71 -8.80
C GLY A 26 17.93 -1.19 -7.59
N LYS A 27 18.07 -1.82 -6.39
CA LYS A 27 17.24 -1.54 -5.20
C LYS A 27 15.75 -1.91 -5.46
N ASP A 28 15.02 -2.61 -4.61
CA ASP A 28 14.45 -2.08 -3.37
C ASP A 28 13.37 -3.06 -2.90
N ASN A 29 13.42 -3.52 -1.65
CA ASN A 29 12.30 -3.76 -0.72
C ASN A 29 10.87 -4.03 -1.29
N GLU A 30 10.71 -4.91 -2.27
CA GLU A 30 9.42 -5.12 -2.92
C GLU A 30 8.41 -5.77 -1.99
N VAL A 31 7.14 -5.46 -2.23
CA VAL A 31 6.01 -6.02 -1.50
C VAL A 31 4.91 -6.45 -2.45
N ILE A 32 4.23 -7.53 -2.09
CA ILE A 32 2.96 -7.94 -2.68
C ILE A 32 1.85 -7.39 -1.81
N VAL A 33 0.90 -6.67 -2.40
CA VAL A 33 -0.37 -6.35 -1.76
C VAL A 33 -1.40 -7.34 -2.27
N HIS A 34 -2.02 -8.07 -1.34
CA HIS A 34 -2.90 -9.18 -1.68
C HIS A 34 -4.31 -8.71 -2.05
N LYS A 35 -4.99 -9.52 -2.85
CA LYS A 35 -6.43 -9.43 -3.14
C LYS A 35 -7.24 -9.23 -1.85
N GLY A 36 -8.30 -8.42 -1.95
CA GLY A 36 -9.16 -8.03 -0.82
C GLY A 36 -8.66 -6.79 -0.08
N SER A 37 -7.50 -6.24 -0.46
CA SER A 37 -7.01 -4.98 0.11
C SER A 37 -7.84 -3.78 -0.41
N LEU A 38 -8.12 -2.83 0.47
CA LEU A 38 -8.99 -1.69 0.25
C LEU A 38 -8.19 -0.44 -0.11
N MET A 39 -8.25 -0.01 -1.36
CA MET A 39 -7.70 1.25 -1.80
C MET A 39 -8.72 2.37 -1.58
N LYS A 40 -8.39 3.43 -0.85
CA LYS A 40 -9.28 4.59 -0.70
C LYS A 40 -9.71 5.12 -2.09
N ARG A 41 -10.90 5.69 -2.29
CA ARG A 41 -11.34 6.25 -3.59
C ARG A 41 -10.78 7.64 -3.86
N GLU A 42 -10.82 8.49 -2.84
CA GLU A 42 -10.34 9.87 -2.91
C GLU A 42 -9.00 10.02 -2.17
N PRO A 43 -7.98 10.63 -2.79
CA PRO A 43 -6.74 10.95 -2.11
C PRO A 43 -7.00 11.98 -1.00
N ILE A 44 -6.31 11.84 0.14
CA ILE A 44 -6.34 12.83 1.21
C ILE A 44 -5.29 13.90 0.88
N ILE A 45 -5.70 14.86 0.07
CA ILE A 45 -4.85 16.00 -0.29
C ILE A 45 -4.86 16.99 0.87
N THR A 46 -3.76 17.07 1.62
CA THR A 46 -3.55 18.18 2.54
C THR A 46 -2.67 19.22 1.86
N LYS A 47 -2.99 20.52 2.00
CA LYS A 47 -2.34 21.67 1.33
C LYS A 47 -0.80 21.73 1.42
N LYS A 48 -0.17 20.91 2.26
CA LYS A 48 1.29 20.82 2.43
C LYS A 48 1.99 19.92 1.41
N TRP A 49 1.27 19.09 0.66
CA TRP A 49 1.88 18.06 -0.19
C TRP A 49 1.52 18.30 -1.65
N THR A 50 2.27 19.19 -2.27
CA THR A 50 2.22 19.53 -3.71
C THR A 50 2.55 18.34 -4.63
N ASP A 51 2.84 17.16 -4.08
CA ASP A 51 3.52 16.05 -4.77
C ASP A 51 2.75 14.72 -4.71
N CYS A 52 1.42 14.77 -4.57
CA CYS A 52 0.55 13.57 -4.63
C CYS A 52 0.32 13.05 -6.07
N ASN A 53 0.85 13.73 -7.09
CA ASN A 53 0.60 13.41 -8.50
C ASN A 53 0.99 11.97 -8.87
N TRP A 54 2.07 11.44 -8.29
CA TRP A 54 2.50 10.07 -8.56
C TRP A 54 1.56 9.03 -7.92
N ILE A 55 0.97 9.36 -6.75
CA ILE A 55 -0.02 8.51 -6.06
C ILE A 55 -1.27 8.43 -6.93
N GLU A 56 -1.79 9.58 -7.36
CA GLU A 56 -2.98 9.64 -8.23
C GLU A 56 -2.77 8.91 -9.55
N ARG A 57 -1.60 9.09 -10.19
CA ARG A 57 -1.24 8.35 -11.40
C ARG A 57 -1.26 6.85 -11.16
N SER A 58 -0.58 6.38 -10.11
CA SER A 58 -0.51 4.94 -9.80
C SER A 58 -1.90 4.34 -9.50
N ARG A 59 -2.75 5.10 -8.80
CA ARG A 59 -4.14 4.68 -8.49
C ARG A 59 -5.00 4.61 -9.75
N ARG A 60 -4.83 5.59 -10.65
CA ARG A 60 -5.49 5.57 -11.96
C ARG A 60 -5.00 4.39 -12.82
N ASP A 61 -3.71 4.07 -12.76
CA ASP A 61 -3.16 2.92 -13.47
C ASP A 61 -3.78 1.60 -12.96
N LEU A 62 -3.95 1.43 -11.64
CA LEU A 62 -4.66 0.28 -11.07
C LEU A 62 -6.14 0.23 -11.52
N LEU A 63 -6.83 1.37 -11.57
CA LEU A 63 -8.21 1.43 -12.06
C LEU A 63 -8.28 1.04 -13.54
N ASN A 64 -7.39 1.57 -14.36
CA ASN A 64 -7.32 1.30 -15.79
C ASN A 64 -6.93 -0.14 -16.12
N LYS A 65 -6.13 -0.78 -15.25
CA LYS A 65 -5.82 -2.21 -15.34
C LYS A 65 -7.05 -3.10 -15.06
N GLY A 66 -8.12 -2.57 -14.49
CA GLY A 66 -9.31 -3.35 -14.13
C GLY A 66 -9.10 -4.25 -12.91
N VAL A 67 -8.07 -4.01 -12.11
CA VAL A 67 -7.75 -4.83 -10.91
C VAL A 67 -8.44 -4.33 -9.65
N LEU A 68 -9.33 -3.33 -9.78
CA LEU A 68 -10.07 -2.72 -8.68
C LEU A 68 -11.57 -2.78 -8.96
N GLN A 69 -12.35 -3.10 -7.93
CA GLN A 69 -13.81 -3.08 -7.95
C GLN A 69 -14.34 -2.11 -6.89
N GLU A 70 -15.49 -1.47 -7.13
CA GLU A 70 -16.16 -0.68 -6.09
C GLU A 70 -16.52 -1.57 -4.90
N TYR A 71 -16.09 -1.15 -3.70
CA TYR A 71 -16.42 -1.81 -2.44
C TYR A 71 -17.49 -1.02 -1.68
N ASP A 72 -17.24 0.27 -1.47
CA ASP A 72 -18.20 1.19 -0.86
C ASP A 72 -18.00 2.64 -1.37
N GLN A 73 -18.61 3.60 -0.67
CA GLN A 73 -18.52 5.03 -0.98
C GLN A 73 -17.11 5.60 -0.83
N ASN A 74 -16.22 4.92 -0.10
CA ASN A 74 -14.90 5.39 0.30
C ASN A 74 -13.75 4.54 -0.24
N TYR A 75 -14.01 3.29 -0.65
CA TYR A 75 -12.99 2.31 -1.01
C TYR A 75 -13.31 1.55 -2.31
N TYR A 76 -12.24 1.25 -3.03
CA TYR A 76 -12.17 0.19 -4.02
C TYR A 76 -11.51 -1.04 -3.38
N GLU A 77 -11.91 -2.25 -3.76
CA GLU A 77 -11.28 -3.50 -3.36
C GLU A 77 -10.41 -4.04 -4.50
N LEU A 78 -9.17 -4.41 -4.16
CA LEU A 78 -8.22 -5.05 -5.07
C LEU A 78 -8.66 -6.49 -5.38
N GLN A 79 -8.81 -6.80 -6.66
CA GLN A 79 -9.33 -8.09 -7.14
C GLN A 79 -8.24 -9.12 -7.48
N THR A 80 -6.98 -8.68 -7.58
CA THR A 80 -5.80 -9.51 -7.86
C THR A 80 -4.60 -9.03 -7.06
N ASP A 81 -3.65 -9.91 -6.74
CA ASP A 81 -2.43 -9.50 -6.06
C ASP A 81 -1.60 -8.54 -6.95
N GLU A 82 -1.03 -7.49 -6.37
CA GLU A 82 -0.21 -6.51 -7.08
C GLU A 82 1.14 -6.31 -6.40
N VAL A 83 2.20 -6.24 -7.21
CA VAL A 83 3.58 -6.00 -6.74
C VAL A 83 3.87 -4.51 -6.74
N PHE A 84 4.45 -4.01 -5.65
CA PHE A 84 4.89 -2.64 -5.49
C PHE A 84 6.38 -2.59 -5.15
N SER A 85 7.07 -1.61 -5.73
CA SER A 85 8.52 -1.47 -5.60
C SER A 85 9.00 -1.02 -4.21
N SER A 86 8.10 -0.74 -3.26
CA SER A 86 8.46 -0.49 -1.85
C SER A 86 7.23 -0.50 -0.93
N PRO A 87 7.41 -0.70 0.40
CA PRO A 87 6.30 -0.64 1.35
C PRO A 87 5.68 0.76 1.43
N ASN A 88 6.50 1.81 1.31
CA ASN A 88 6.02 3.19 1.30
C ASN A 88 5.11 3.46 0.10
N ARG A 89 5.49 2.99 -1.10
CA ARG A 89 4.64 3.14 -2.29
C ARG A 89 3.30 2.44 -2.13
N ALA A 90 3.31 1.19 -1.70
CA ALA A 90 2.09 0.43 -1.43
C ALA A 90 1.20 1.18 -0.42
N ALA A 91 1.75 1.58 0.73
CA ALA A 91 0.98 2.26 1.77
C ALA A 91 0.38 3.58 1.27
N CYS A 92 1.15 4.41 0.58
CA CYS A 92 0.67 5.68 0.04
C CYS A 92 -0.50 5.52 -0.93
N ILE A 93 -0.43 4.51 -1.82
CA ILE A 93 -1.45 4.24 -2.82
C ILE A 93 -2.76 3.81 -2.18
N PHE A 94 -2.69 2.88 -1.21
CA PHE A 94 -3.87 2.33 -0.55
C PHE A 94 -4.50 3.31 0.44
N LEU A 95 -3.69 4.06 1.19
CA LEU A 95 -4.18 5.08 2.13
C LEU A 95 -4.65 6.38 1.44
N GLY A 96 -4.13 6.65 0.24
CA GLY A 96 -4.43 7.86 -0.52
C GLY A 96 -3.68 9.11 -0.03
N TYR A 97 -2.60 8.96 0.74
CA TYR A 97 -1.76 10.08 1.19
C TYR A 97 -0.30 9.67 1.34
N ILE A 98 0.62 10.64 1.40
CA ILE A 98 2.04 10.36 1.56
C ILE A 98 2.36 9.91 3.00
N THR A 99 2.88 8.69 3.14
CA THR A 99 3.54 8.19 4.36
C THR A 99 4.97 7.76 4.07
N THR A 100 5.89 8.12 4.96
CA THR A 100 7.28 7.65 4.95
C THR A 100 7.56 6.64 6.06
N LYS A 101 6.53 6.29 6.85
CA LYS A 101 6.60 5.45 8.04
C LYS A 101 6.07 4.04 7.79
N ALA A 102 5.84 3.63 6.54
CA ALA A 102 5.23 2.33 6.24
C ALA A 102 6.05 1.15 6.81
N TRP A 103 7.38 1.30 6.91
CA TRP A 103 8.26 0.31 7.55
C TRP A 103 7.93 0.03 9.01
N ASP A 104 7.42 1.05 9.71
CA ASP A 104 7.10 1.00 11.13
C ASP A 104 5.59 0.74 11.34
N GLU A 105 4.74 1.19 10.41
CA GLU A 105 3.28 1.09 10.48
C GLU A 105 2.71 -0.24 9.96
N ILE A 106 3.41 -0.92 9.06
CA ILE A 106 3.01 -2.23 8.54
C ILE A 106 3.52 -3.31 9.50
N VAL A 107 2.61 -3.98 10.19
CA VAL A 107 2.91 -4.92 11.28
C VAL A 107 2.32 -6.30 11.03
N ASN A 108 2.98 -7.35 11.51
CA ASN A 108 2.44 -8.70 11.48
C ASN A 108 1.44 -8.98 12.62
N SER A 109 0.90 -10.20 12.68
CA SER A 109 -0.06 -10.61 13.71
C SER A 109 0.50 -10.59 15.15
N LYS A 110 1.83 -10.57 15.31
CA LYS A 110 2.52 -10.45 16.61
C LYS A 110 2.86 -8.99 16.96
N GLY A 111 2.43 -8.03 16.14
CA GLY A 111 2.72 -6.61 16.33
C GLY A 111 4.12 -6.16 15.94
N LYS A 112 4.96 -7.04 15.34
CA LYS A 112 6.28 -6.61 14.86
C LYS A 112 6.18 -5.99 13.47
N SER A 113 6.84 -4.85 13.30
CA SER A 113 6.89 -4.07 12.07
C SER A 113 7.77 -4.72 10.99
N LEU A 114 7.61 -4.28 9.74
CA LEU A 114 8.51 -4.66 8.64
C LEU A 114 9.96 -4.30 8.96
N ARG A 115 10.19 -3.15 9.63
CA ARG A 115 11.52 -2.76 10.09
C ARG A 115 12.07 -3.81 11.03
N GLU A 116 11.41 -4.08 12.15
CA GLU A 116 11.91 -5.05 13.15
C GLU A 116 12.18 -6.46 12.61
N VAL A 117 11.47 -6.88 11.55
CA VAL A 117 11.64 -8.22 10.97
C VAL A 117 12.75 -8.27 9.91
N TYR A 118 12.96 -7.18 9.15
CA TYR A 118 13.81 -7.19 7.96
C TYR A 118 14.92 -6.12 7.93
N LYS A 119 15.03 -5.26 8.96
CA LYS A 119 16.02 -4.18 9.09
C LYS A 119 16.51 -4.01 10.53
#